data_AF-W9SY46-F1
#
_entry.id   AF-W9SY46-F1
#
_cell.length_a   1.000
_cell.length_b   1.000
_cell.length_c   1.000
_cell.angle_alpha   90.00
_cell.angle_beta   90.00
_cell.angle_gamma   90.00
#
_symmetry.space_group_name_H-M   'P 1'
#
loop_
_entity.id
_entity.type
_entity.pdbx_description
1 polymer ?
#
loop_
_entity_poly.entity_id
_entity_poly.type
_entity_poly.pdbx_seq_one_letter_code
_entity_poly.pdbx_strand_id
1 'polypeptide(L)'
;MTALHALPSLESQVSPAEWQARVDLAACYRLVALHGWDDLIFTHISAKIPGTDHFLINPYGLMFHEITASSWSRSTWPARS
;
A
#
# COMPACT_ATOMS: atom_id res chain seq x y z
N MET A 1 -16.97 12.07 6.46
CA MET A 1 -17.06 10.62 6.80
C MET A 1 -17.29 9.86 5.50
N THR A 2 -16.23 9.62 4.72
CA THR A 2 -16.37 9.07 3.37
C THR A 2 -15.54 7.79 3.24
N ALA A 3 -16.25 6.68 3.04
CA ALA A 3 -15.85 5.48 2.32
C ALA A 3 -14.69 4.60 2.84
N LEU A 4 -14.86 3.98 4.02
CA LEU A 4 -14.27 2.66 4.32
C LEU A 4 -15.16 1.49 3.85
N HIS A 5 -16.25 1.77 3.12
CA HIS A 5 -17.08 0.72 2.53
C HIS A 5 -16.32 0.05 1.37
N ALA A 6 -15.64 -1.04 1.72
CA ALA A 6 -15.23 -2.16 0.88
C ALA A 6 -14.60 -1.76 -0.46
N LEU A 7 -13.32 -1.37 -0.43
CA LEU A 7 -12.52 -1.44 -1.65
C LEU A 7 -12.59 -2.89 -2.18
N PRO A 8 -12.94 -3.10 -3.46
CA PRO A 8 -13.01 -4.44 -4.03
C PRO A 8 -11.65 -5.14 -3.91
N SER A 9 -11.65 -6.45 -3.70
CA SER A 9 -10.41 -7.22 -3.70
C SER A 9 -9.73 -7.13 -5.06
N LEU A 10 -8.43 -6.85 -5.05
CA LEU A 10 -7.59 -6.86 -6.25
C LEU A 10 -6.89 -8.21 -6.46
N GLU A 11 -7.09 -9.19 -5.57
CA GLU A 11 -6.38 -10.49 -5.57
C GLU A 11 -6.44 -11.21 -6.92
N SER A 12 -7.61 -11.26 -7.54
CA SER A 12 -7.80 -11.91 -8.84
C SER A 12 -7.52 -10.99 -10.04
N GLN A 13 -7.16 -9.72 -9.80
CA GLN A 13 -6.99 -8.69 -10.83
C GLN A 13 -5.52 -8.32 -11.06
N VAL A 14 -4.61 -8.76 -10.18
CA VAL A 14 -3.17 -8.51 -10.28
C VAL A 14 -2.39 -9.82 -10.36
N SER A 15 -1.09 -9.74 -10.66
CA SER A 15 -0.26 -10.95 -10.63
C SER A 15 -0.11 -11.48 -9.20
N PRO A 16 0.10 -12.79 -9.00
CA PRO A 16 0.35 -13.35 -7.67
C PRO A 16 1.52 -12.68 -6.94
N ALA A 17 2.57 -12.30 -7.68
CA ALA A 17 3.72 -11.60 -7.13
C ALA A 17 3.37 -10.18 -6.65
N GLU A 18 2.54 -9.45 -7.39
CA GLU A 18 2.04 -8.15 -6.94
C GLU A 18 1.09 -8.28 -5.74
N TRP A 19 0.22 -9.29 -5.74
CA TRP A 19 -0.68 -9.53 -4.62
C TRP A 19 0.10 -9.80 -3.33
N GLN A 20 1.12 -10.66 -3.38
CA GLN A 20 1.97 -10.92 -2.23
C GLN A 20 2.67 -9.64 -1.74
N ALA A 21 3.21 -8.82 -2.65
CA ALA A 21 3.82 -7.55 -2.27
C ALA A 21 2.82 -6.58 -1.59
N ARG A 22 1.55 -6.58 -2.01
CA ARG A 22 0.47 -5.79 -1.37
C ARG A 22 0.14 -6.28 0.04
N VAL A 23 0.12 -7.61 0.24
CA VAL A 23 -0.10 -8.23 1.55
C VAL A 23 1.05 -7.94 2.49
N ASP A 24 2.29 -8.14 2.05
CA ASP A 24 3.49 -7.93 2.86
C ASP A 24 3.63 -6.46 3.27
N LEU A 25 3.37 -5.53 2.33
CA LEU A 25 3.41 -4.10 2.63
C LEU A 25 2.31 -3.70 3.63
N ALA A 26 1.11 -4.28 3.55
CA ALA A 26 0.05 -4.04 4.52
C ALA A 26 0.41 -4.59 5.91
N ALA A 27 1.03 -5.77 5.98
CA ALA A 27 1.55 -6.30 7.24
C ALA A 27 2.64 -5.41 7.83
N CYS A 28 3.57 -4.90 7.00
CA CYS A 28 4.62 -3.97 7.40
C CYS A 28 4.05 -2.70 8.04
N TYR A 29 3.07 -2.06 7.39
CA TYR A 29 2.39 -0.88 7.94
C TYR A 29 1.73 -1.16 9.30
N ARG A 30 1.09 -2.33 9.46
CA ARG A 30 0.47 -2.73 10.74
C ARG A 30 1.50 -2.99 11.84
N LEU A 31 2.65 -3.57 11.51
CA LEU A 31 3.75 -3.78 12.45
C LEU A 31 4.36 -2.45 12.90
N VAL A 32 4.57 -1.52 11.96
CA VAL A 32 5.07 -0.17 12.26
C VAL A 32 4.14 0.57 13.21
N ALA A 33 2.82 0.51 12.94
CA ALA A 33 1.81 1.08 13.84
C ALA A 33 1.78 0.39 15.21
N LEU A 34 1.91 -0.95 15.26
CA LEU A 34 1.96 -1.70 16.52
C LEU A 34 3.16 -1.30 17.39
N HIS A 35 4.29 -0.97 16.77
CA HIS A 35 5.49 -0.53 17.46
C HIS A 35 5.55 0.98 17.74
N GLY A 36 4.53 1.75 17.31
CA GLY A 36 4.50 3.20 17.45
C GLY A 36 5.63 3.91 16.71
N TRP A 37 6.07 3.33 15.58
CA TRP A 37 7.13 3.87 14.73
C TRP A 37 6.58 4.76 13.60
N ASP A 38 5.27 4.96 13.55
CA ASP A 38 4.61 5.85 12.61
C ASP A 38 4.55 7.29 13.14
N ASP A 39 4.93 8.26 12.30
CA ASP A 39 4.66 9.68 12.52
C ASP A 39 3.39 10.09 11.76
N LEU A 40 2.24 9.72 12.32
CA LEU A 40 0.90 10.00 11.80
C LEU A 40 0.78 9.63 10.29
N ILE A 41 0.63 10.62 9.41
CA ILE A 41 0.44 10.44 7.96
C ILE A 41 1.69 10.74 7.13
N PHE A 42 2.79 11.15 7.77
CA PHE A 42 3.98 11.65 7.05
C PHE A 42 4.98 10.55 6.70
N THR A 43 4.88 9.40 7.36
CA THR A 43 5.73 8.25 7.07
C THR A 43 5.21 7.52 5.84
N HIS A 44 6.08 7.22 4.87
CA HIS A 44 5.75 6.41 3.70
C HIS A 44 6.70 5.23 3.60
N ILE A 45 6.14 4.04 3.40
CA ILE A 45 6.88 2.82 3.09
C ILE A 45 6.39 2.38 1.72
N SER A 46 7.33 2.13 0.80
CA SER A 46 7.02 1.70 -0.55
C SER A 46 7.63 0.33 -0.83
N ALA A 47 7.00 -0.43 -1.73
CA ALA A 47 7.51 -1.73 -2.16
C ALA A 47 7.57 -1.80 -3.68
N LYS A 48 8.71 -2.27 -4.23
CA LYS A 48 8.82 -2.56 -5.66
C LYS A 48 8.00 -3.81 -6.00
N ILE A 49 7.22 -3.78 -7.07
CA ILE A 49 6.53 -4.98 -7.56
C ILE A 49 7.57 -5.85 -8.31
N PRO A 50 7.79 -7.11 -7.88
CA PRO A 50 8.80 -7.97 -8.50
C PRO A 50 8.60 -8.12 -10.02
N GLY A 51 9.67 -8.00 -10.78
CA GLY A 51 9.65 -8.14 -12.25
C GLY A 51 9.09 -6.93 -13.02
N THR A 52 8.87 -5.80 -12.35
CA THR A 52 8.37 -4.57 -13.01
C THR A 52 9.14 -3.33 -12.55
N ASP A 53 8.93 -2.20 -13.24
CA ASP A 53 9.40 -0.87 -12.82
C ASP A 53 8.34 -0.09 -12.01
N HIS A 54 7.36 -0.82 -11.46
CA HIS A 54 6.28 -0.25 -10.66
C HIS A 54 6.54 -0.39 -9.16
N PHE A 55 6.01 0.57 -8.41
CA PHE A 55 6.06 0.61 -6.95
C PHE A 55 4.66 0.72 -6.36
N LEU A 56 4.47 0.11 -5.20
CA LEU A 56 3.31 0.27 -4.33
C LEU A 56 3.62 1.40 -3.35
N ILE A 57 2.72 2.37 -3.26
CA ILE A 57 2.79 3.50 -2.32
C ILE A 57 1.41 3.76 -1.73
N ASN A 58 1.34 4.27 -0.50
CA ASN A 58 0.06 4.62 0.08
C ASN A 58 -0.60 5.77 -0.73
N PRO A 59 -1.93 5.75 -0.88
CA PRO A 59 -2.65 6.95 -1.28
C PRO A 59 -2.61 7.94 -0.11
N TYR A 60 -2.36 9.22 -0.44
CA TYR A 60 -2.24 10.30 0.54
C TYR A 60 -3.53 10.44 1.36
N GLY A 61 -3.41 10.54 2.68
CA GLY A 61 -4.55 10.83 3.58
C GLY A 61 -5.19 9.64 4.31
N LEU A 62 -4.62 8.44 4.24
CA LEU A 62 -5.02 7.30 5.10
C LEU A 62 -4.09 7.15 6.31
N MET A 63 -4.66 6.87 7.48
CA MET A 63 -3.88 6.45 8.64
C MET A 63 -3.35 5.02 8.46
N PHE A 64 -2.19 4.71 9.05
CA PHE A 64 -1.52 3.42 8.87
C PHE A 64 -2.41 2.20 9.20
N HIS A 65 -3.27 2.31 10.22
CA HIS A 65 -4.17 1.22 10.64
C HIS A 65 -5.35 0.99 9.69
N GLU A 66 -5.65 1.93 8.80
CA GLU A 66 -6.74 1.84 7.81
C GLU A 66 -6.28 1.17 6.50
N ILE A 67 -4.98 0.91 6.37
CA ILE A 67 -4.41 0.35 5.15
C ILE A 67 -4.70 -1.15 5.01
N THR A 68 -5.17 -1.52 3.82
CA THR A 68 -5.44 -2.89 3.39
C THR A 68 -4.69 -3.21 2.09
N ALA A 69 -4.62 -4.49 1.71
CA ALA A 69 -3.99 -4.91 0.45
C ALA A 69 -4.64 -4.30 -0.81
N SER A 70 -5.93 -3.93 -0.72
CA SER A 70 -6.63 -3.23 -1.81
C SER A 70 -6.37 -1.72 -1.84
N SER A 71 -5.79 -1.15 -0.78
CA SER A 71 -5.63 0.30 -0.65
C SER A 71 -4.43 0.87 -1.42
N TRP A 72 -3.57 0.04 -2.03
CA TRP A 72 -2.32 0.50 -2.64
C TRP A 72 -2.49 1.08 -4.04
N SER A 73 -1.92 2.27 -4.24
CA SER A 73 -1.73 2.87 -5.55
C SER A 73 -0.46 2.34 -6.20
N ARG A 74 -0.53 2.03 -7.49
CA ARG A 74 0.63 1.68 -8.31
C ARG A 74 1.22 2.94 -8.94
N SER A 75 2.49 3.21 -8.71
CA SER A 75 3.25 4.28 -9.38
C SER A 75 4.33 3.68 -10.27
N THR A 76 4.81 4.45 -11.25
CA THR A 76 5.89 4.04 -12.19
C THR A 76 7.02 5.04 -12.09
N TRP A 77 8.27 4.58 -12.13
CA TRP A 77 9.44 5.46 -12.15
C TRP A 77 9.98 5.67 -13.58
N PRO A 78 10.46 6.87 -13.96
CA PRO A 78 10.36 8.11 -13.21
C PRO A 78 8.91 8.62 -13.21
N ALA A 79 8.50 9.25 -12.11
CA ALA A 79 7.26 10.01 -12.08
C ALA A 79 7.36 11.08 -13.18
N ARG A 80 6.58 10.93 -14.25
CA ARG A 80 6.56 11.94 -15.32
C ARG A 80 6.08 13.26 -14.69
N SER A 81 6.90 14.30 -14.87
CA SER A 81 6.66 15.69 -14.48
C SER A 81 5.38 16.25 -15.10
#